data_AF-A0A1L9VHS5-F1
#
_entry.id   AF-A0A1L9VHS5-F1
#
_cell.length_a   1.000
_cell.length_b   1.000
_cell.length_c   1.000
_cell.angle_alpha   90.00
_cell.angle_beta   90.00
_cell.angle_gamma   90.00
#
_symmetry.space_group_name_H-M   'P 1'
#
loop_
_entity.id
_entity.type
_entity.pdbx_description
1 polymer ?
#
loop_
_entity_poly.entity_id
_entity_poly.type
_entity_poly.pdbx_seq_one_letter_code
_entity_poly.pdbx_strand_id
1 'polypeptide(L)'
;MTLYYKLTVQFLNEDFCNIYSRDIYHILETKFTQLGVAEIEPGDTGPYSHLVFTATIGAPPNVFFSDLRDVWLGDGIRTIVQPLS
;
A
#
# COMPACT_ATOMS: atom_id res chain seq x y z
N MET A 1 7.25 -14.93 12.99
CA MET A 1 6.70 -13.71 13.62
C MET A 1 6.44 -12.73 12.50
N THR A 2 5.19 -12.32 12.29
CA THR A 2 4.83 -11.35 11.25
C THR A 2 4.86 -9.95 11.84
N LEU A 3 5.41 -8.99 11.10
CA LEU A 3 5.39 -7.57 11.43
C LEU A 3 4.30 -6.91 10.60
N TYR A 4 3.45 -6.12 11.25
CA TYR A 4 2.32 -5.47 10.60
C TYR A 4 2.61 -3.98 10.38
N TYR A 5 2.17 -3.48 9.23
CA TYR A 5 2.31 -2.08 8.86
C TYR A 5 1.01 -1.56 8.25
N LYS A 6 0.73 -0.28 8.48
CA LYS A 6 -0.29 0.45 7.76
C LYS A 6 0.33 1.05 6.51
N LEU A 7 -0.25 0.72 5.36
CA LEU A 7 0.01 1.36 4.08
C LEU A 7 -1.10 2.38 3.80
N THR A 8 -0.70 3.61 3.47
CA THR A 8 -1.59 4.64 2.92
C THR A 8 -1.12 4.97 1.52
N VAL A 9 -2.02 4.89 0.56
CA VAL A 9 -1.83 5.23 -0.84
C VAL A 9 -2.62 6.50 -1.10
N GLN A 10 -1.95 7.53 -1.63
CA GLN A 10 -2.58 8.81 -1.98
C GLN A 10 -2.39 9.05 -3.48
N PHE A 11 -3.49 9.21 -4.19
CA PHE A 11 -3.46 9.66 -5.58
C PHE A 11 -3.28 11.18 -5.62
N LEU A 12 -2.43 11.65 -6.52
CA LEU A 12 -2.15 13.08 -6.67
C LEU A 12 -3.39 13.88 -7.10
N ASN A 13 -4.26 13.28 -7.91
CA ASN A 13 -5.51 13.85 -8.40
C ASN A 13 -6.49 12.75 -8.85
N GLU A 14 -7.67 13.19 -9.31
CA GLU A 14 -8.74 12.34 -9.84
C GLU A 14 -8.32 11.46 -11.02
N ASP A 15 -7.46 11.96 -11.91
CA ASP A 15 -7.05 11.22 -13.11
C ASP A 15 -6.27 9.96 -12.73
N PHE A 16 -5.30 10.10 -11.82
CA PHE A 16 -4.55 8.95 -11.29
C PHE A 16 -5.45 8.01 -10.50
N CYS A 17 -6.40 8.53 -9.72
CA CYS A 17 -7.39 7.71 -9.03
C CYS A 17 -8.23 6.89 -10.02
N ASN A 18 -8.70 7.49 -11.10
CA ASN A 18 -9.49 6.80 -12.12
C ASN A 18 -8.69 5.75 -12.89
N ILE A 19 -7.39 6.00 -13.12
CA ILE A 19 -6.49 5.04 -13.77
C ILE A 19 -6.26 3.82 -12.87
N TYR A 20 -5.98 4.03 -11.58
CA TYR A 20 -5.47 2.96 -10.72
C TYR A 20 -6.50 2.34 -9.78
N SER A 21 -7.57 3.03 -9.38
CA SER A 21 -8.49 2.57 -8.33
C SER A 21 -9.09 1.18 -8.56
N ARG A 22 -9.32 0.80 -9.83
CA ARG A 22 -9.82 -0.53 -10.18
C ARG A 22 -8.82 -1.64 -9.93
N ASP A 23 -7.53 -1.34 -10.15
CA ASP A 23 -6.45 -2.33 -10.13
C ASP A 23 -5.51 -2.14 -8.94
N ILE A 24 -5.74 -1.14 -8.07
CA ILE A 24 -4.79 -0.73 -7.03
C ILE A 24 -4.46 -1.89 -6.10
N TYR A 25 -5.45 -2.70 -5.74
CA TYR A 25 -5.22 -3.87 -4.89
C TYR A 25 -4.34 -4.92 -5.58
N HIS A 26 -4.56 -5.17 -6.88
CA HIS A 26 -3.72 -6.09 -7.65
C HIS A 26 -2.27 -5.56 -7.80
N ILE A 27 -2.12 -4.24 -7.98
CA ILE A 27 -0.80 -3.59 -8.02
C ILE A 27 -0.09 -3.76 -6.68
N LEU A 28 -0.80 -3.56 -5.56
CA LEU A 28 -0.26 -3.75 -4.21
C LEU A 28 0.19 -5.19 -4.00
N GLU A 29 -0.67 -6.18 -4.27
CA GLU A 29 -0.30 -7.60 -4.18
C GLU A 29 0.94 -7.90 -5.01
N THR A 30 0.94 -7.51 -6.29
CA THR A 30 2.07 -7.79 -7.18
C THR A 30 3.37 -7.19 -6.66
N LYS A 31 3.36 -5.93 -6.23
CA LYS A 31 4.57 -5.20 -5.82
C LYS A 31 5.09 -5.63 -4.45
N PHE A 32 4.21 -5.85 -3.48
CA PHE A 32 4.61 -6.22 -2.13
C PHE A 32 4.93 -7.72 -2.01
N THR A 33 4.24 -8.60 -2.75
CA THR A 33 4.61 -10.03 -2.78
C THR A 33 5.99 -10.25 -3.43
N GLN A 34 6.43 -9.39 -4.36
CA GLN A 34 7.81 -9.40 -4.86
C GLN A 34 8.86 -9.14 -3.77
N LEU A 35 8.49 -8.44 -2.69
CA LEU A 35 9.33 -8.24 -1.51
C LEU A 35 9.21 -9.38 -0.49
N GLY A 36 8.33 -10.37 -0.70
CA GLY A 36 8.06 -11.42 0.27
C GLY A 36 7.02 -11.07 1.33
N VAL A 37 6.23 -10.01 1.12
CA VAL A 37 5.04 -9.73 1.95
C VAL A 37 4.04 -10.88 1.77
N ALA A 38 3.54 -11.40 2.89
CA ALA A 38 2.69 -12.58 2.94
C ALA A 38 1.20 -12.22 2.97
N GLU A 39 0.85 -11.06 3.51
CA GLU A 39 -0.53 -10.64 3.77
C GLU A 39 -0.71 -9.18 3.37
N ILE A 40 -1.79 -8.90 2.62
CA ILE A 40 -2.26 -7.55 2.33
C ILE A 40 -3.77 -7.56 2.56
N GLU A 41 -4.25 -6.69 3.44
CA GLU A 41 -5.67 -6.58 3.75
C GLU A 41 -6.14 -5.15 3.45
N PRO A 42 -7.18 -4.95 2.62
CA PRO A 42 -7.76 -3.64 2.41
C PRO A 42 -8.22 -3.02 3.74
N GLY A 43 -7.87 -1.77 3.96
CA GLY A 43 -8.34 -0.98 5.10
C GLY A 43 -9.55 -0.12 4.72
N ASP A 44 -10.26 0.36 5.74
CA ASP A 44 -11.40 1.24 5.55
C ASP A 44 -10.93 2.60 5.02
N THR A 45 -11.32 2.93 3.79
CA THR A 45 -11.14 4.28 3.25
C THR A 45 -12.18 5.16 3.90
N GLY A 46 -11.80 5.80 5.02
CA GLY A 46 -12.68 6.70 5.75
C GLY A 46 -13.34 7.75 4.82
N PRO A 47 -14.42 8.40 5.28
CA PRO A 47 -15.39 9.11 4.42
C PRO A 47 -14.88 10.38 3.71
N TYR A 48 -13.58 10.67 3.75
CA TYR A 48 -13.04 12.00 3.48
C TYR A 48 -12.27 12.17 2.17
N SER A 49 -11.92 11.10 1.44
CA SER A 49 -11.46 11.26 0.04
C SER A 49 -11.29 9.91 -0.65
N HIS A 50 -11.96 9.71 -1.79
CA HIS A 50 -11.71 8.59 -2.71
C HIS A 50 -10.31 8.62 -3.32
N LEU A 51 -9.54 9.71 -3.14
CA LEU A 51 -8.13 9.79 -3.52
C LEU A 51 -7.18 9.08 -2.54
N VAL A 52 -7.69 8.56 -1.43
CA VAL A 52 -6.89 7.89 -0.41
C VAL A 52 -7.36 6.46 -0.23
N PHE A 53 -6.43 5.52 -0.40
CA PHE A 53 -6.62 4.10 -0.11
C PHE A 53 -5.75 3.70 1.08
N THR A 54 -6.23 2.81 1.94
CA THR A 54 -5.42 2.25 3.03
C THR A 54 -5.45 0.73 3.00
N ALA A 55 -4.38 0.11 3.46
CA ALA A 55 -4.28 -1.34 3.65
C ALA A 55 -3.39 -1.66 4.84
N THR A 56 -3.57 -2.83 5.42
CA THR A 56 -2.63 -3.44 6.35
C THR A 56 -1.75 -4.41 5.55
N ILE A 57 -0.44 -4.37 5.77
CA ILE A 57 0.51 -5.31 5.17
C ILE A 57 1.21 -6.10 6.27
N GLY A 58 1.28 -7.41 6.11
CA GLY A 58 1.98 -8.36 6.98
C GLY A 58 3.26 -8.85 6.31
N ALA A 59 4.41 -8.44 6.85
CA ALA A 59 5.72 -8.80 6.33
C ALA A 59 6.46 -9.74 7.29
N PRO A 60 7.20 -10.74 6.77
CA PRO A 60 8.08 -11.55 7.59
C PRO A 60 9.33 -10.74 8.02
N PRO A 61 10.06 -11.17 9.07
CA PRO A 61 11.09 -10.34 9.71
C PRO A 61 12.35 -10.15 8.86
N ASN A 62 12.46 -10.85 7.73
CA ASN A 62 13.52 -10.68 6.73
C ASN A 62 13.19 -9.61 5.67
N VAL A 63 12.00 -9.02 5.70
CA VAL A 63 11.63 -7.86 4.86
C VAL A 63 11.87 -6.60 5.64
N PHE A 64 12.75 -5.73 5.15
CA PHE A 64 13.11 -4.51 5.87
C PHE A 64 12.06 -3.42 5.67
N PHE A 65 11.85 -2.63 6.71
CA PHE A 65 10.92 -1.49 6.65
C PHE A 65 11.30 -0.45 5.57
N SER A 66 12.59 -0.29 5.27
CA SER A 66 13.07 0.54 4.16
C SER A 66 12.52 0.05 2.82
N ASP A 67 12.58 -1.26 2.57
CA ASP A 67 12.16 -1.85 1.30
C ASP A 67 10.66 -1.64 1.08
N LEU A 68 9.86 -1.76 2.15
CA LEU A 68 8.42 -1.47 2.11
C LEU A 68 8.13 0.00 1.78
N ARG A 69 8.95 0.93 2.27
CA ARG A 69 8.79 2.38 2.04
C ARG A 69 9.17 2.81 0.63
N ASP A 70 10.09 2.09 0.01
CA ASP A 70 10.63 2.44 -1.30
C ASP A 70 9.85 1.78 -2.46
N VAL A 71 8.76 1.06 -2.17
CA VAL A 71 7.88 0.47 -3.19
C VAL A 71 7.25 1.54 -4.06
N TRP A 72 7.59 1.49 -5.35
CA TRP A 72 6.96 2.29 -6.39
C TRP A 72 5.73 1.57 -6.98
N LEU A 73 4.56 2.19 -6.82
CA LEU A 73 3.28 1.66 -7.31
C LEU A 73 2.88 2.19 -8.69
N GLY A 74 3.45 3.32 -9.11
CA GLY A 74 3.09 4.00 -10.36
C GLY A 74 3.26 5.51 -10.25
N ASP A 75 3.12 6.19 -11.39
CA ASP A 75 3.17 7.65 -11.45
C ASP A 75 1.96 8.27 -10.75
N GLY A 76 2.15 9.42 -10.12
CA GLY A 76 1.07 10.13 -9.43
C GLY A 76 0.51 9.41 -8.18
N ILE A 77 1.19 8.38 -7.70
CA ILE A 77 0.89 7.68 -6.45
C ILE A 77 1.95 8.03 -5.41
N ARG A 78 1.51 8.46 -4.22
CA ARG A 78 2.35 8.58 -3.03
C ARG A 78 2.00 7.47 -2.04
N THR A 79 3.03 6.79 -1.53
CA THR A 79 2.90 5.76 -0.50
C THR A 79 3.43 6.25 0.85
N ILE A 80 2.77 5.85 1.92
CA ILE A 80 3.18 6.08 3.29
C ILE A 80 3.05 4.76 4.04
N VAL A 81 4.15 4.24 4.58
CA VAL A 81 4.17 3.01 5.37
C VAL A 81 4.51 3.33 6.81
N GLN A 82 3.73 2.83 7.76
CA GLN A 82 3.89 3.06 9.18
C GLN A 82 3.83 1.72 9.93
N PRO A 83 4.75 1.44 10.86
CA PRO A 83 4.64 0.26 11.73
C PRO A 83 3.34 0.32 12.54
N LEU A 84 2.64 -0.82 12.63
CA LEU A 84 1.55 -1.01 13.57
C LEU A 84 2.17 -1.63 14.83
N SER A 85 2.19 -0.83 15.91
CA SER A 85 2.77 -1.18 17.22
C SER A 85 2.22 -2.47 17.81
#